data_AF-F0T2Z2-F1
#
_entry.id   AF-F0T2Z2-F1
#
_cell.length_a   1.000
_cell.length_b   1.000
_cell.length_c   1.000
_cell.angle_alpha   90.00
_cell.angle_beta   90.00
_cell.angle_gamma   90.00
#
_symmetry.space_group_name_H-M   'P 1'
#
loop_
_entity.id
_entity.type
_entity.pdbx_description
1 polymer ?
#
loop_
_entity_poly.entity_id
_entity_poly.type
_entity_poly.pdbx_seq_one_letter_code
_entity_poly.pdbx_strand_id
1 'polypeptide(L)'
;MSFVVDGMINFLDILFNLTSLVGLPYYGVAIILFTIIIKIILFPLTYKQTASMRKMMELTPMITDIQKKYAKDKVKANQKVMELYAKEKANPYMGCLPLLIQMPILWAFYKALMIFPYGNEASAMFLGFNLTVKYGFTPDYHLILPIAAGLSTYLMSKTTSSSTVSASQPESAKQTQKIMLIVMPFFLAYITASVPSGLGIYIITMNIVSAIQTLYINNHLEKQSKAKSA
;
A
#
# COMPACT_ATOMS: atom_id res chain seq x y z
N MET A 1 23.47 0.55 1.83
CA MET A 1 22.33 0.37 0.88
C MET A 1 22.54 -0.83 -0.04
N SER A 2 23.78 -1.19 -0.41
CA SER A 2 24.11 -2.46 -1.08
C SER A 2 23.61 -3.68 -0.31
N PHE A 3 23.93 -3.80 0.98
CA PHE A 3 23.52 -4.95 1.81
C PHE A 3 22.02 -5.30 1.74
N VAL A 4 21.13 -4.30 1.73
CA VAL A 4 19.69 -4.54 1.63
C VAL A 4 19.31 -5.04 0.25
N VAL A 5 19.90 -4.46 -0.81
CA VAL A 5 19.68 -4.86 -2.20
C VAL A 5 20.22 -6.28 -2.43
N ASP A 6 21.44 -6.57 -1.96
CA ASP A 6 22.07 -7.89 -2.07
C ASP A 6 21.25 -8.95 -1.30
N GLY A 7 20.77 -8.60 -0.11
CA GLY A 7 19.85 -9.45 0.66
C GLY A 7 18.53 -9.72 -0.08
N MET A 8 17.97 -8.73 -0.76
CA MET A 8 16.76 -8.91 -1.59
C MET A 8 17.01 -9.80 -2.80
N ILE A 9 18.16 -9.65 -3.47
CA ILE A 9 18.57 -10.48 -4.61
C ILE A 9 18.70 -11.94 -4.16
N ASN A 10 19.46 -12.20 -3.09
CA ASN A 10 19.65 -13.54 -2.55
C ASN A 10 18.32 -14.17 -2.13
N PHE A 11 17.44 -13.38 -1.50
CA PHE A 11 16.14 -13.90 -1.09
C PHE A 11 15.24 -14.21 -2.28
N LEU A 12 15.22 -13.38 -3.32
CA LEU A 12 14.52 -13.68 -4.57
C LEU A 12 15.07 -14.92 -5.26
N ASP A 13 16.38 -15.12 -5.26
CA ASP A 13 17.02 -16.30 -5.85
C ASP A 13 16.65 -17.59 -5.10
N ILE A 14 16.64 -17.54 -3.76
CA ILE A 14 16.15 -18.67 -2.92
C ILE A 14 14.69 -19.00 -3.27
N LEU A 15 13.83 -17.98 -3.40
CA LEU A 15 12.44 -18.19 -3.76
C LEU A 15 12.27 -18.74 -5.16
N PHE A 16 13.07 -18.29 -6.13
CA PHE A 16 13.06 -18.81 -7.49
C PHE A 16 13.50 -20.27 -7.55
N ASN A 17 14.57 -20.63 -6.85
CA ASN A 17 15.03 -22.02 -6.77
C ASN A 17 13.94 -22.90 -6.15
N LEU A 18 13.27 -22.42 -5.10
CA LEU A 18 12.15 -23.14 -4.47
C LEU A 18 10.95 -23.30 -5.42
N THR A 19 10.57 -22.27 -6.17
CA THR A 19 9.45 -22.39 -7.14
C THR A 19 9.82 -23.28 -8.32
N SER A 20 11.08 -23.27 -8.74
CA SER A 20 11.60 -24.14 -9.80
C SER A 20 11.52 -25.62 -9.41
N LEU A 21 11.77 -25.97 -8.15
CA LEU A 21 11.59 -27.34 -7.64
C LEU A 21 10.13 -27.82 -7.70
N VAL A 22 9.17 -26.89 -7.57
CA VAL A 22 7.73 -27.16 -7.64
C VAL A 22 7.22 -27.17 -9.10
N GLY A 23 8.11 -27.00 -10.09
CA GLY A 23 7.77 -26.98 -11.51
C GLY A 23 7.29 -25.62 -12.02
N LEU A 24 7.52 -24.54 -11.26
CA LEU A 24 7.18 -23.16 -11.64
C LEU A 24 8.45 -22.29 -11.73
N PRO A 25 9.31 -22.50 -12.76
CA PRO A 25 10.58 -21.79 -12.91
C PRO A 25 10.41 -20.39 -13.49
N TYR A 26 9.52 -19.59 -12.90
CA TYR A 26 9.22 -18.21 -13.32
C TYR A 26 9.54 -17.22 -12.21
N TYR A 27 10.38 -16.22 -12.52
CA TYR A 27 10.73 -15.17 -11.56
C TYR A 27 9.52 -14.34 -11.10
N GLY A 28 8.44 -14.28 -11.90
CA GLY A 28 7.20 -13.62 -11.49
C GLY A 28 6.55 -14.26 -10.27
N VAL A 29 6.63 -15.59 -10.13
CA VAL A 29 6.14 -16.31 -8.95
C VAL A 29 7.00 -16.01 -7.73
N ALA A 30 8.33 -15.95 -7.90
CA ALA A 30 9.25 -15.55 -6.83
C ALA A 30 8.97 -14.13 -6.33
N ILE A 31 8.68 -13.18 -7.23
CA ILE A 31 8.27 -11.80 -6.88
C ILE A 31 6.96 -11.80 -6.07
N ILE A 32 5.97 -12.60 -6.47
CA ILE A 32 4.70 -12.72 -5.76
C ILE A 32 4.91 -13.26 -4.34
N LEU A 33 5.67 -14.36 -4.20
CA LEU A 33 5.97 -14.97 -2.91
C LEU A 33 6.78 -14.03 -2.01
N PHE A 34 7.79 -13.36 -2.56
CA PHE A 34 8.57 -12.35 -1.84
C PHE A 34 7.64 -11.29 -1.24
N THR A 35 6.71 -10.78 -2.04
CA THR A 35 5.76 -9.74 -1.63
C THR A 35 4.88 -10.21 -0.49
N ILE A 36 4.35 -11.44 -0.58
CA ILE A 36 3.51 -12.04 0.45
C ILE A 36 4.29 -12.21 1.75
N ILE A 37 5.52 -12.74 1.69
CA ILE A 37 6.35 -12.98 2.88
C ILE A 37 6.70 -11.67 3.58
N ILE A 38 7.14 -10.65 2.83
CA ILE A 38 7.42 -9.32 3.41
C ILE A 38 6.16 -8.74 4.06
N LYS A 39 4.99 -8.90 3.44
CA LYS A 39 3.72 -8.44 4.03
C LYS A 39 3.33 -9.20 5.29
N ILE A 40 3.65 -10.49 5.39
CA ILE A 40 3.42 -11.28 6.62
C ILE A 40 4.36 -10.81 7.72
N ILE A 41 5.65 -10.61 7.42
CA ILE A 41 6.64 -10.10 8.39
C ILE A 41 6.24 -8.71 8.91
N LEU A 42 5.74 -7.85 8.02
CA LEU A 42 5.28 -6.49 8.36
C LEU A 42 3.83 -6.45 8.91
N PHE A 43 3.11 -7.57 8.94
CA PHE A 43 1.72 -7.63 9.42
C PHE A 43 1.49 -7.03 10.82
N PRO A 44 2.29 -7.32 11.87
CA PRO A 44 2.08 -6.73 13.19
C PRO A 44 2.21 -5.20 13.19
N LEU A 45 3.08 -4.68 12.33
CA LEU A 45 3.23 -3.24 12.14
C LEU A 45 2.00 -2.65 11.43
N THR A 46 1.56 -3.27 10.33
CA THR A 46 0.34 -2.89 9.60
C THR A 46 -0.88 -2.89 10.52
N TYR A 47 -1.02 -3.91 11.38
CA TYR A 47 -2.09 -3.98 12.37
C TYR A 47 -2.10 -2.76 13.30
N LYS A 48 -0.95 -2.40 13.88
CA LYS A 48 -0.82 -1.23 14.76
C LYS A 48 -1.12 0.08 14.02
N GLN A 49 -0.67 0.21 12.77
CA GLN A 49 -0.96 1.37 11.92
C GLN A 49 -2.46 1.51 11.66
N THR A 50 -3.13 0.45 11.21
CA THR A 50 -4.58 0.45 10.96
C THR A 50 -5.39 0.69 12.22
N ALA A 51 -5.00 0.09 13.36
CA ALA A 51 -5.65 0.33 14.64
C ALA A 51 -5.52 1.80 15.10
N SER A 52 -4.34 2.42 14.93
CA SER A 52 -4.16 3.85 15.24
C SER A 52 -5.00 4.73 14.33
N MET A 53 -5.07 4.41 13.04
CA MET A 53 -5.93 5.11 12.09
C MET A 53 -7.39 5.05 12.50
N ARG A 54 -7.89 3.91 12.98
CA ARG A 54 -9.27 3.77 13.46
C ARG A 54 -9.62 4.67 14.63
N LYS A 55 -8.73 4.77 15.60
CA LYS A 55 -8.91 5.73 16.71
C LYS A 55 -9.05 7.15 16.20
N MET A 56 -8.27 7.55 15.20
CA MET A 56 -8.40 8.89 14.61
C MET A 56 -9.75 9.10 13.91
N MET A 57 -10.34 8.06 13.32
CA MET A 57 -11.68 8.13 12.74
C MET A 57 -12.74 8.35 13.80
N GLU A 58 -12.62 7.68 14.94
CA GLU A 58 -13.53 7.87 16.09
C GLU A 58 -13.46 9.30 16.63
N LEU A 59 -12.30 9.96 16.56
CA LEU A 59 -12.11 11.36 16.96
C LEU A 59 -12.57 12.39 15.92
N THR A 60 -12.82 11.96 14.68
CA THR A 60 -13.26 12.82 13.57
C THR A 60 -14.46 13.73 13.92
N PRO A 61 -15.56 13.25 14.51
CA PRO A 61 -16.69 14.12 14.88
C PRO A 61 -16.26 15.25 15.84
N MET A 62 -15.45 14.95 16.86
CA MET A 62 -14.95 15.94 17.81
C MET A 62 -14.03 16.96 17.12
N ILE A 63 -13.21 16.51 16.16
CA ILE A 63 -12.38 17.39 15.33
C ILE A 63 -13.26 18.35 14.52
N THR A 64 -14.33 17.85 13.90
CA THR A 64 -15.27 18.68 13.15
C THR A 64 -15.93 19.74 14.05
N ASP A 65 -16.30 19.38 15.27
CA ASP A 65 -16.91 20.31 16.22
C ASP A 65 -15.91 21.40 16.68
N ILE A 66 -14.66 21.03 16.92
CA ILE A 66 -13.57 21.99 17.18
C ILE A 66 -13.42 22.95 15.99
N GLN A 67 -13.38 22.44 14.77
CA GLN A 67 -13.23 23.26 13.57
C GLN A 67 -14.40 24.21 13.35
N LYS A 68 -15.64 23.77 13.64
CA LYS A 68 -16.83 24.65 13.60
C LYS A 68 -16.77 25.73 14.68
N LYS A 69 -16.41 25.36 15.92
CA LYS A 69 -16.34 26.30 17.06
C LYS A 69 -15.27 27.38 16.87
N TYR A 70 -14.15 27.03 16.24
CA TYR A 70 -13.03 27.94 15.98
C TYR A 70 -12.89 28.29 14.50
N ALA A 71 -13.99 28.32 13.73
CA ALA A 71 -13.95 28.58 12.28
C ALA A 71 -13.27 29.91 11.91
N LYS A 72 -13.35 30.92 12.79
CA LYS A 72 -12.72 32.24 12.62
C LYS A 72 -11.23 32.28 13.05
N ASP A 73 -10.73 31.27 13.74
CA ASP A 73 -9.36 31.20 14.28
C ASP A 73 -8.75 29.81 14.01
N LYS A 74 -8.20 29.65 12.80
CA LYS A 74 -7.62 28.39 12.33
C LYS A 74 -6.42 27.94 13.17
N VAL A 75 -5.67 28.88 13.74
CA VAL A 75 -4.50 28.57 14.57
C VAL A 75 -4.97 27.90 15.86
N LYS A 76 -5.98 28.50 16.52
CA LYS A 76 -6.58 27.93 17.74
C LYS A 76 -7.32 26.63 17.47
N ALA A 77 -7.98 26.50 16.31
CA ALA A 77 -8.60 25.24 15.89
C ALA A 77 -7.56 24.12 15.80
N ASN A 78 -6.43 24.34 15.14
CA ASN A 78 -5.36 23.35 15.00
C ASN A 78 -4.73 22.98 16.35
N GLN A 79 -4.50 23.95 17.24
CA GLN A 79 -4.01 23.70 18.60
C GLN A 79 -4.96 22.78 19.38
N LYS A 80 -6.28 23.05 19.31
CA LYS A 80 -7.29 22.23 20.00
C LYS A 80 -7.42 20.83 19.42
N VAL A 81 -7.25 20.66 18.12
CA VAL A 81 -7.18 19.33 17.49
C VAL A 81 -5.95 18.55 17.99
N MET A 82 -4.79 19.20 18.11
CA MET A 82 -3.58 18.55 18.64
C MET A 82 -3.71 18.22 20.14
N GLU A 83 -4.32 19.10 20.94
CA GLU A 83 -4.67 18.80 22.34
C GLU A 83 -5.61 17.59 22.45
N LEU A 84 -6.61 17.48 21.57
CA LEU A 84 -7.52 16.33 21.53
C LEU A 84 -6.75 15.03 21.21
N TYR A 85 -5.89 15.04 20.19
CA TYR A 85 -5.06 13.87 19.88
C TYR A 85 -4.17 13.45 21.05
N ALA A 86 -3.59 14.41 21.77
CA ALA A 86 -2.79 14.14 22.95
C ALA A 86 -3.61 13.53 24.11
N LYS A 87 -4.81 14.08 24.37
CA LYS A 87 -5.73 13.58 25.41
C LYS A 87 -6.18 12.16 25.13
N GLU A 88 -6.53 11.87 23.88
CA GLU A 88 -7.05 10.57 23.44
C GLU A 88 -5.92 9.58 23.08
N LYS A 89 -4.65 9.98 23.28
CA LYS A 89 -3.45 9.20 22.96
C LYS A 89 -3.46 8.67 21.52
N ALA A 90 -4.01 9.44 20.60
CA ALA A 90 -4.04 9.16 19.17
C ALA A 90 -2.81 9.77 18.50
N ASN A 91 -2.12 8.99 17.65
CA ASN A 91 -0.91 9.46 16.97
C ASN A 91 -1.21 9.76 15.48
N PRO A 92 -1.23 11.04 15.04
CA PRO A 92 -1.51 11.41 13.66
C PRO A 92 -0.43 10.94 12.67
N TYR A 93 0.80 10.68 13.13
CA TYR A 93 1.91 10.24 12.29
C TYR A 93 1.83 8.75 11.90
N MET A 94 0.98 7.97 12.57
CA MET A 94 0.81 6.55 12.22
C MET A 94 0.14 6.36 10.86
N GLY A 95 -0.54 7.38 10.33
CA GLY A 95 -1.20 7.34 9.02
C GLY A 95 -0.26 7.51 7.83
N CYS A 96 0.86 8.22 7.99
CA CYS A 96 1.87 8.38 6.94
C CYS A 96 3.03 7.37 7.04
N LEU A 97 3.12 6.66 8.18
CA LEU A 97 4.13 5.62 8.42
C LEU A 97 4.19 4.52 7.33
N PRO A 98 3.07 4.05 6.74
CA PRO A 98 3.13 3.08 5.64
C PRO A 98 3.92 3.61 4.44
N LEU A 99 3.75 4.89 4.10
CA LEU A 99 4.44 5.51 2.96
C LEU A 99 5.94 5.64 3.22
N LEU A 100 6.33 6.05 4.43
CA LEU A 100 7.73 6.21 4.81
C LEU A 100 8.50 4.89 4.78
N ILE A 101 7.87 3.79 5.19
CA ILE A 101 8.49 2.47 5.16
C ILE A 101 8.46 1.87 3.75
N GLN A 102 7.41 2.15 2.99
CA GLN A 102 7.27 1.62 1.64
C GLN A 102 8.30 2.20 0.67
N MET A 103 8.61 3.49 0.77
CA MET A 103 9.50 4.16 -0.20
C MET A 103 10.90 3.52 -0.27
N PRO A 104 11.62 3.27 0.86
CA PRO A 104 12.90 2.57 0.85
C PRO A 104 12.81 1.14 0.33
N ILE A 105 11.76 0.40 0.70
CA ILE A 105 11.58 -1.00 0.27
C ILE A 105 11.35 -1.06 -1.25
N LEU A 106 10.48 -0.20 -1.79
CA LEU A 106 10.20 -0.13 -3.21
C LEU A 106 11.46 0.21 -4.01
N TRP A 107 12.27 1.16 -3.52
CA TRP A 107 13.50 1.56 -4.19
C TRP A 107 14.58 0.46 -4.14
N ALA A 108 14.74 -0.20 -3.00
CA ALA A 108 15.66 -1.33 -2.87
C ALA A 108 15.22 -2.51 -3.77
N PHE A 109 13.92 -2.78 -3.84
CA PHE A 109 13.38 -3.83 -4.70
C PHE A 109 13.53 -3.50 -6.18
N TYR A 110 13.28 -2.25 -6.58
CA TYR A 110 13.53 -1.78 -7.95
C TYR A 110 14.99 -1.99 -8.36
N LYS A 111 15.95 -1.63 -7.50
CA LYS A 111 17.37 -1.89 -7.75
C LYS A 111 17.69 -3.37 -7.81
N ALA A 112 17.13 -4.17 -6.90
CA ALA A 112 17.30 -5.61 -6.90
C ALA A 112 16.85 -6.19 -8.24
N LEU A 113 15.64 -5.88 -8.70
CA LEU A 113 15.11 -6.35 -9.99
C LEU A 113 15.92 -5.88 -11.21
N MET A 114 16.60 -4.75 -11.15
CA MET A 114 17.44 -4.27 -12.26
C MET A 114 18.80 -4.98 -12.34
N ILE A 115 19.35 -5.40 -11.20
CA ILE A 115 20.67 -6.05 -11.13
C ILE A 115 20.53 -7.58 -11.10
N PHE A 116 19.33 -8.08 -10.79
CA PHE A 116 19.05 -9.50 -10.61
C PHE A 116 19.50 -10.31 -11.85
N PRO A 117 20.30 -11.38 -11.68
CA PRO A 117 20.74 -12.21 -12.79
C PRO A 117 19.60 -13.16 -13.20
N TYR A 118 18.71 -12.69 -14.08
CA TYR A 118 17.68 -13.54 -14.65
C TYR A 118 18.37 -14.64 -15.48
N GLY A 119 18.28 -15.89 -15.03
CA GLY A 119 19.07 -16.99 -15.60
C GLY A 119 18.78 -17.25 -17.07
N ASN A 120 17.51 -17.48 -17.43
CA ASN A 120 17.06 -17.69 -18.80
C ASN A 120 15.93 -16.71 -19.15
N GLU A 121 15.85 -16.28 -20.41
CA GLU A 121 14.78 -15.44 -20.94
C GLU A 121 13.39 -16.04 -20.69
N ALA A 122 13.26 -17.38 -20.80
CA ALA A 122 12.01 -18.09 -20.53
C ALA A 122 11.55 -17.93 -19.06
N SER A 123 12.48 -17.94 -18.10
CA SER A 123 12.17 -17.74 -16.68
C SER A 123 11.85 -16.28 -16.35
N ALA A 124 12.38 -15.34 -17.15
CA ALA A 124 12.08 -13.92 -17.08
C ALA A 124 10.73 -13.56 -17.74
N MET A 125 10.11 -14.50 -18.46
CA MET A 125 8.74 -14.35 -18.96
C MET A 125 7.73 -14.81 -17.91
N PHE A 126 6.72 -13.99 -17.64
CA PHE A 126 5.62 -14.35 -16.76
C PHE A 126 4.33 -13.66 -17.21
N LEU A 127 3.25 -14.43 -17.36
CA LEU A 127 1.94 -13.96 -17.85
C LEU A 127 2.04 -13.16 -19.16
N GLY A 128 2.95 -13.53 -20.06
CA GLY A 128 3.16 -12.82 -21.34
C GLY A 128 4.03 -11.56 -21.24
N PHE A 129 4.57 -11.23 -20.06
CA PHE A 129 5.48 -10.10 -19.85
C PHE A 129 6.91 -10.57 -19.62
N ASN A 130 7.87 -9.89 -20.24
CA ASN A 130 9.27 -9.95 -19.80
C ASN A 130 9.46 -8.98 -18.63
N LEU A 131 9.84 -9.52 -17.47
CA LEU A 131 9.94 -8.82 -16.19
C LEU A 131 10.90 -7.63 -16.20
N THR A 132 11.85 -7.61 -17.13
CA THR A 132 12.89 -6.59 -17.27
C THR A 132 12.46 -5.42 -18.18
N VAL A 133 11.45 -5.64 -19.02
CA VAL A 133 11.04 -4.69 -20.05
C VAL A 133 10.01 -3.70 -19.52
N LYS A 134 10.11 -2.46 -20.00
CA LYS A 134 9.14 -1.39 -19.78
C LYS A 134 8.20 -1.34 -20.98
N TYR A 135 6.92 -1.57 -20.76
CA TYR A 135 5.95 -1.67 -21.86
C TYR A 135 5.20 -0.36 -22.13
N GLY A 136 5.19 0.61 -21.21
CA GLY A 136 4.48 1.87 -21.42
C GLY A 136 2.95 1.69 -21.52
N PHE A 137 2.30 2.65 -22.19
CA PHE A 137 0.88 2.59 -22.55
C PHE A 137 0.71 2.18 -24.02
N THR A 138 1.23 1.01 -24.37
CA THR A 138 0.99 0.43 -25.70
C THR A 138 -0.42 -0.16 -25.75
N PRO A 139 -1.20 0.05 -26.83
CA PRO A 139 -2.57 -0.47 -26.95
C PRO A 139 -2.67 -2.00 -27.09
N ASP A 140 -1.54 -2.71 -27.09
CA ASP A 140 -1.47 -4.18 -27.12
C ASP A 140 -1.80 -4.81 -25.76
N TYR A 141 -1.71 -6.16 -25.68
CA TYR A 141 -1.90 -6.95 -24.47
C TYR A 141 -1.23 -6.35 -23.21
N HIS A 142 -0.09 -5.69 -23.38
CA HIS A 142 0.67 -5.11 -22.28
C HIS A 142 -0.03 -3.97 -21.51
N LEU A 143 -1.11 -3.38 -22.06
CA LEU A 143 -1.94 -2.38 -21.39
C LEU A 143 -2.65 -2.93 -20.13
N ILE A 144 -2.85 -4.24 -20.05
CA ILE A 144 -3.49 -4.87 -18.89
C ILE A 144 -2.70 -4.63 -17.60
N LEU A 145 -1.37 -4.47 -17.66
CA LEU A 145 -0.52 -4.27 -16.49
C LEU A 145 -0.77 -2.91 -15.81
N PRO A 146 -0.66 -1.75 -16.48
CA PRO A 146 -0.99 -0.47 -15.86
C PRO A 146 -2.47 -0.35 -15.46
N ILE A 147 -3.39 -0.96 -16.21
CA ILE A 147 -4.82 -1.01 -15.84
C ILE A 147 -5.01 -1.81 -14.54
N ALA A 148 -4.41 -2.99 -14.43
CA ALA A 148 -4.48 -3.83 -13.24
C ALA A 148 -3.81 -3.14 -12.03
N ALA A 149 -2.71 -2.42 -12.25
CA ALA A 149 -2.06 -1.61 -11.21
C ALA A 149 -2.97 -0.48 -10.73
N GLY A 150 -3.61 0.26 -11.64
CA GLY A 150 -4.59 1.28 -11.30
C GLY A 150 -5.78 0.70 -10.53
N LEU A 151 -6.39 -0.38 -11.02
CA LEU A 151 -7.53 -1.01 -10.38
C LEU A 151 -7.19 -1.57 -8.99
N SER A 152 -6.06 -2.27 -8.85
CA SER A 152 -5.61 -2.77 -7.55
C SER A 152 -5.32 -1.63 -6.56
N THR A 153 -4.74 -0.52 -7.03
CA THR A 153 -4.51 0.68 -6.22
C THR A 153 -5.83 1.31 -5.78
N TYR A 154 -6.82 1.38 -6.68
CA TYR A 154 -8.15 1.87 -6.35
C TYR A 154 -8.81 1.00 -5.29
N LEU A 155 -8.76 -0.32 -5.43
CA LEU A 155 -9.32 -1.26 -4.44
C LEU A 155 -8.61 -1.16 -3.08
N MET A 156 -7.28 -1.10 -3.07
CA MET A 156 -6.50 -0.90 -1.84
C MET A 156 -6.79 0.46 -1.20
N SER A 157 -6.82 1.53 -2.00
CA SER A 157 -7.10 2.88 -1.52
C SER A 157 -8.52 2.96 -0.99
N LYS A 158 -9.50 2.34 -1.65
CA LYS A 158 -10.88 2.26 -1.17
C LYS A 158 -10.96 1.51 0.15
N THR A 159 -10.32 0.36 0.32
CA THR A 159 -10.38 -0.39 1.59
C THR A 159 -9.71 0.34 2.75
N THR A 160 -8.60 1.04 2.48
CA THR A 160 -7.90 1.87 3.48
C THR A 160 -8.70 3.14 3.81
N SER A 161 -9.22 3.81 2.79
CA SER A 161 -10.00 5.05 2.87
C SER A 161 -11.42 4.85 3.36
N SER A 162 -12.05 3.69 3.18
CA SER A 162 -13.40 3.39 3.70
C SER A 162 -13.42 3.48 5.22
N SER A 163 -12.27 3.23 5.85
CA SER A 163 -12.09 3.45 7.28
C SER A 163 -12.25 4.95 7.61
N THR A 164 -11.73 5.88 6.81
CA THR A 164 -11.86 7.33 7.04
C THR A 164 -13.20 7.96 6.63
N VAL A 165 -14.17 7.20 6.11
CA VAL A 165 -15.48 7.75 5.72
C VAL A 165 -16.41 7.80 6.93
N SER A 166 -16.33 8.90 7.67
CA SER A 166 -17.44 9.36 8.50
C SER A 166 -18.15 10.52 7.79
N ALA A 167 -19.48 10.45 7.69
CA ALA A 167 -20.31 11.43 6.98
C ALA A 167 -20.13 12.88 7.49
N SER A 168 -19.58 13.04 8.70
CA SER A 168 -19.34 14.28 9.42
C SER A 168 -18.00 14.99 9.11
N GLN A 169 -17.23 14.56 8.11
CA GLN A 169 -15.97 15.25 7.76
C GLN A 169 -16.19 16.62 7.07
N PRO A 170 -15.29 17.60 7.32
CA PRO A 170 -15.24 18.89 6.60
C PRO A 170 -15.09 18.67 5.10
N GLU A 171 -15.66 19.57 4.27
CA GLU A 171 -15.57 19.44 2.80
C GLU A 171 -14.12 19.36 2.28
N SER A 172 -13.19 20.06 2.92
CA SER A 172 -11.77 20.01 2.59
C SER A 172 -11.17 18.62 2.76
N ALA A 173 -11.51 17.90 3.83
CA ALA A 173 -11.02 16.54 4.07
C ALA A 173 -11.63 15.52 3.09
N LYS A 174 -12.93 15.68 2.79
CA LYS A 174 -13.62 14.90 1.75
C LYS A 174 -12.99 15.10 0.37
N GLN A 175 -12.58 16.33 0.05
CA GLN A 175 -11.92 16.64 -1.21
C GLN A 175 -10.52 16.02 -1.31
N THR A 176 -9.68 16.15 -0.28
CA THR A 176 -8.34 15.52 -0.25
C THR A 176 -8.43 14.00 -0.40
N GLN A 177 -9.43 13.37 0.21
CA GLN A 177 -9.66 11.93 0.11
C GLN A 177 -10.17 11.50 -1.27
N LYS A 178 -11.08 12.27 -1.89
CA LYS A 178 -11.53 12.02 -3.27
C LYS A 178 -10.39 12.15 -4.27
N ILE A 179 -9.53 13.16 -4.10
CA ILE A 179 -8.31 13.32 -4.91
C ILE A 179 -7.42 12.09 -4.75
N MET A 180 -7.18 11.61 -3.52
CA MET A 180 -6.37 10.41 -3.29
C MET A 180 -6.98 9.15 -3.90
N LEU A 181 -8.30 8.97 -3.82
CA LEU A 181 -9.00 7.80 -4.38
C LEU A 181 -9.03 7.79 -5.90
N ILE A 182 -9.02 8.95 -6.55
CA ILE A 182 -9.15 9.06 -8.01
C ILE A 182 -7.77 9.24 -8.65
N VAL A 183 -6.97 10.20 -8.19
CA VAL A 183 -5.71 10.58 -8.83
C VAL A 183 -4.60 9.54 -8.59
N MET A 184 -4.52 8.97 -7.39
CA MET A 184 -3.43 8.04 -7.04
C MET A 184 -3.46 6.75 -7.90
N PRO A 185 -4.63 6.12 -8.17
CA PRO A 185 -4.71 5.01 -9.14
C PRO A 185 -4.19 5.34 -10.53
N PHE A 186 -4.53 6.51 -11.08
CA PHE A 186 -4.01 6.94 -12.39
C PHE A 186 -2.50 7.18 -12.34
N PHE A 187 -2.01 7.81 -11.28
CA PHE A 187 -0.58 8.03 -11.07
C PHE A 187 0.19 6.71 -10.95
N LEU A 188 -0.34 5.73 -10.22
CA LEU A 188 0.32 4.42 -10.06
C LEU A 188 0.24 3.57 -11.33
N ALA A 189 -0.84 3.69 -12.12
CA ALA A 189 -0.91 3.13 -13.45
C ALA A 189 0.18 3.72 -14.37
N TYR A 190 0.39 5.03 -14.31
CA TYR A 190 1.46 5.71 -15.05
C TYR A 190 2.86 5.26 -14.62
N ILE A 191 3.12 5.17 -13.30
CA ILE A 191 4.39 4.63 -12.79
C ILE A 191 4.60 3.20 -13.29
N THR A 192 3.58 2.36 -13.20
CA THR A 192 3.68 0.94 -13.61
C THR A 192 4.00 0.81 -15.09
N ALA A 193 3.44 1.68 -15.95
CA ALA A 193 3.80 1.75 -17.35
C ALA A 193 5.26 2.22 -17.58
N SER A 194 5.80 3.03 -16.67
CA SER A 194 7.13 3.66 -16.79
C SER A 194 8.28 2.84 -16.20
N VAL A 195 7.99 1.73 -15.53
CA VAL A 195 8.96 0.85 -14.84
C VAL A 195 8.97 -0.54 -15.46
N PRO A 196 10.00 -1.37 -15.18
CA PRO A 196 10.02 -2.77 -15.62
C PRO A 196 8.79 -3.53 -15.12
N SER A 197 8.25 -4.42 -15.95
CA SER A 197 7.00 -5.11 -15.65
C SER A 197 7.05 -5.95 -14.37
N GLY A 198 8.23 -6.44 -13.96
CA GLY A 198 8.43 -7.12 -12.68
C GLY A 198 8.10 -6.24 -11.47
N LEU A 199 8.38 -4.94 -11.54
CA LEU A 199 7.94 -3.99 -10.50
C LEU A 199 6.43 -3.76 -10.56
N GLY A 200 5.83 -3.78 -11.76
CA GLY A 200 4.38 -3.72 -11.92
C GLY A 200 3.65 -4.88 -11.25
N ILE A 201 4.14 -6.11 -11.45
CA ILE A 201 3.61 -7.31 -10.79
C ILE A 201 3.75 -7.21 -9.28
N TYR A 202 4.89 -6.73 -8.79
CA TYR A 202 5.10 -6.45 -7.37
C TYR A 202 4.07 -5.47 -6.83
N ILE A 203 3.85 -4.33 -7.50
CA ILE A 203 2.87 -3.31 -7.08
C ILE A 203 1.46 -3.90 -7.03
N ILE A 204 1.05 -4.62 -8.07
CA ILE A 204 -0.29 -5.25 -8.13
C ILE A 204 -0.46 -6.25 -6.98
N THR A 205 0.50 -7.16 -6.82
CA THR A 205 0.47 -8.17 -5.76
C THR A 205 0.45 -7.53 -4.40
N MET A 206 1.29 -6.52 -4.18
CA MET A 206 1.41 -5.80 -2.93
C MET A 206 0.10 -5.08 -2.58
N ASN A 207 -0.56 -4.46 -3.56
CA ASN A 207 -1.85 -3.81 -3.37
C ASN A 207 -2.95 -4.81 -2.99
N ILE A 208 -3.01 -5.96 -3.68
CA ILE A 208 -3.98 -7.02 -3.39
C ILE A 208 -3.78 -7.56 -1.97
N VAL A 209 -2.55 -7.93 -1.61
CA VAL A 209 -2.24 -8.44 -0.27
C VAL A 209 -2.54 -7.39 0.79
N SER A 210 -2.21 -6.12 0.54
CA SER A 210 -2.52 -5.02 1.47
C SER A 210 -4.02 -4.81 1.64
N ALA A 211 -4.80 -4.88 0.56
CA ALA A 211 -6.25 -4.78 0.62
C ALA A 211 -6.84 -5.92 1.48
N ILE A 212 -6.39 -7.16 1.27
CA ILE A 212 -6.81 -8.33 2.05
C ILE A 212 -6.44 -8.15 3.53
N GLN A 213 -5.21 -7.74 3.83
CA GLN A 213 -4.76 -7.48 5.21
C GLN A 213 -5.60 -6.40 5.88
N THR A 214 -5.80 -5.26 5.22
CA THR A 214 -6.59 -4.14 5.76
C THR A 214 -8.03 -4.55 5.99
N LEU A 215 -8.66 -5.30 5.08
CA LEU A 215 -10.01 -5.83 5.26
C LEU A 215 -10.10 -6.78 6.45
N TYR A 216 -9.13 -7.69 6.60
CA TYR A 216 -9.08 -8.61 7.74
C TYR A 216 -8.93 -7.86 9.07
N ILE A 217 -7.96 -6.94 9.15
CA ILE A 217 -7.73 -6.13 10.35
C ILE A 217 -8.97 -5.30 10.66
N ASN A 218 -9.61 -4.76 9.63
CA ASN A 218 -10.82 -3.96 9.78
C ASN A 218 -11.98 -4.78 10.36
N ASN A 219 -12.26 -5.94 9.80
CA ASN A 219 -13.31 -6.82 10.34
C ASN A 219 -12.97 -7.27 11.77
N HIS A 220 -11.69 -7.49 12.08
CA HIS A 220 -11.24 -7.91 13.40
C HIS A 220 -11.44 -6.82 14.47
N LEU A 221 -11.01 -5.57 14.25
CA LEU A 221 -11.19 -4.54 15.30
C LEU A 221 -12.66 -4.11 15.44
N GLU A 222 -13.49 -4.25 14.40
CA GLU A 222 -14.95 -4.01 14.52
C GLU A 222 -15.61 -5.01 15.47
N LYS A 223 -15.26 -6.30 15.33
CA LYS A 223 -15.73 -7.35 16.26
C LYS A 223 -15.28 -7.06 17.70
N GLN A 224 -14.03 -6.62 17.89
CA GLN A 224 -13.54 -6.25 19.22
C GLN A 224 -14.26 -5.04 19.82
N SER A 225 -14.58 -4.03 19.01
CA SER A 225 -15.33 -2.85 19.46
C SER A 225 -16.74 -3.24 19.93
N LYS A 226 -17.46 -4.03 19.12
CA LYS A 226 -18.80 -4.54 19.47
C LYS A 226 -18.81 -5.39 20.73
N ALA A 227 -17.80 -6.23 20.94
CA ALA A 227 -17.69 -7.07 22.13
C ALA A 227 -17.37 -6.28 23.41
N LYS A 228 -16.80 -5.07 23.31
CA LYS A 228 -16.58 -4.19 24.48
C LYS A 228 -17.79 -3.32 24.82
N SER A 229 -18.70 -3.13 23.86
CA SER A 229 -19.93 -2.35 24.04
C SER A 229 -21.15 -3.19 24.46
N ALA A 230 -21.01 -4.52 24.49
CA ALA A 230 -22.01 -5.48 24.96
C ALA A 230 -21.65 -5.95 26.37
#